data_AF-A0A2W5XD22-F1
#
_entry.id   AF-A0A2W5XD22-F1
#
_cell.length_a   1.000
_cell.length_b   1.000
_cell.length_c   1.000
_cell.angle_alpha   90.00
_cell.angle_beta   90.00
_cell.angle_gamma   90.00
#
_symmetry.space_group_name_H-M   'P 1'
#
loop_
_entity.id
_entity.type
_entity.pdbx_description
1 polymer ?
#
loop_
_entity_poly.entity_id
_entity_poly.type
_entity_poly.pdbx_seq_one_letter_code
_entity_poly.pdbx_strand_id
1 'polypeptide(L)'
;MAVAGARPVSTFPIFGRRLPVRPRRTTRAGRRPGTRRHGREISSVSGFLLAIAAAAGLALFYLSQSAHVAATGYQIDTLQSRLGELQAEQQALIAQIGQARSASDIGARARSQLGLVPLDQTVVRFAGTSIAHGN
;
A
#
# COMPACT_ATOMS: atom_id res chain seq x y z
N MET A 1 -4.66 27.53 -5.84
CA MET A 1 -4.30 28.85 -5.27
C MET A 1 -2.97 28.72 -4.55
N ALA A 2 -1.94 29.36 -5.09
CA ALA A 2 -0.60 29.39 -4.53
C ALA A 2 -0.52 30.47 -3.45
N VAL A 3 -0.01 30.13 -2.27
CA VAL A 3 0.32 31.12 -1.23
C VAL A 3 1.82 31.06 -1.01
N ALA A 4 2.52 31.96 -1.70
CA ALA A 4 3.92 32.27 -1.52
C ALA A 4 4.07 33.13 -0.25
N GLY A 5 4.66 32.55 0.79
CA GLY A 5 5.04 33.25 2.01
C GLY A 5 6.49 33.72 1.92
N ALA A 6 6.68 35.03 1.75
CA ALA A 6 7.96 35.71 1.73
C ALA A 6 8.69 35.70 3.09
N ARG A 7 10.03 35.75 3.07
CA ARG A 7 10.82 36.56 4.03
C ARG A 7 12.06 37.16 3.33
N PRO A 8 12.21 38.49 3.36
CA PRO A 8 13.48 39.17 3.12
C PRO A 8 14.24 39.35 4.44
N VAL A 9 15.55 39.59 4.36
CA VAL A 9 16.23 40.73 5.01
C VAL A 9 17.72 40.67 4.64
N SER A 10 18.08 41.57 3.73
CA SER A 10 19.43 42.07 3.56
C SER A 10 19.67 43.14 4.63
N THR A 11 20.69 42.98 5.47
CA THR A 11 21.21 44.10 6.28
C THR A 11 22.73 44.07 6.23
N PHE A 12 23.26 45.08 5.54
CA PHE A 12 24.63 45.55 5.65
C PHE A 12 24.82 46.28 6.99
N PRO A 13 26.03 46.23 7.55
CA PRO A 13 26.69 47.46 7.99
C PRO A 13 28.10 47.52 7.36
N ILE A 14 28.36 48.45 6.44
CA ILE A 14 28.83 49.84 6.66
C ILE A 14 30.17 49.89 7.42
N PHE A 15 31.22 49.97 6.61
CA PHE A 15 32.51 50.61 6.79
C PHE A 15 32.73 51.42 8.09
N GLY A 16 33.46 50.82 9.03
CA GLY A 16 34.18 51.49 10.11
C GLY A 16 35.60 51.82 9.68
N ARG A 17 35.80 53.04 9.17
CA ARG A 17 37.08 53.67 8.85
C ARG A 17 37.91 53.86 10.13
N ARG A 18 39.07 53.21 10.25
CA ARG A 18 40.14 53.61 11.20
C ARG A 18 41.50 53.62 10.50
N LEU A 19 42.22 54.70 10.76
CA LEU A 19 43.46 55.19 10.12
C LEU A 19 44.69 54.29 10.38
N PRO A 20 45.76 54.41 9.56
CA PRO A 20 46.89 53.49 9.58
C PRO A 20 47.87 53.83 10.69
N VAL A 21 48.24 52.84 11.50
CA VAL A 21 49.41 52.91 12.38
C VAL A 21 50.48 52.00 11.79
N ARG A 22 51.53 52.64 11.27
CA ARG A 22 52.76 51.99 10.83
C ARG A 22 53.64 51.76 12.05
N PRO A 23 54.16 50.54 12.25
CA PRO A 23 55.52 50.42 12.72
C PRO A 23 56.42 49.66 11.75
N ARG A 24 57.68 50.03 11.93
CA ARG A 24 58.87 49.87 11.11
C ARG A 24 59.45 48.45 11.27
N ARG A 25 59.84 47.87 10.12
CA ARG A 25 60.88 46.83 9.87
C ARG A 25 61.51 46.17 11.12
N THR A 26 61.61 44.85 11.09
CA THR A 26 62.91 44.14 11.00
C THR A 26 62.76 42.63 10.81
N THR A 27 63.68 42.07 10.01
CA THR A 27 64.26 40.72 10.07
C THR A 27 63.45 39.46 9.73
N ARG A 28 63.80 38.94 8.54
CA ARG A 28 64.48 37.65 8.31
C ARG A 28 63.61 36.49 7.80
N ALA A 29 64.11 35.97 6.68
CA ALA A 29 63.61 34.85 5.93
C ALA A 29 63.37 33.61 6.80
N GLY A 30 62.17 33.07 6.66
CA GLY A 30 61.80 31.72 7.06
C GLY A 30 60.92 31.12 5.96
N ARG A 31 61.49 30.85 4.79
CA ARG A 31 60.89 29.91 3.83
C ARG A 31 60.76 28.57 4.55
N ARG A 32 59.56 28.22 4.98
CA ARG A 32 59.17 26.82 5.19
C ARG A 32 58.18 26.43 4.10
N PRO A 33 58.62 25.77 3.03
CA PRO A 33 57.70 25.11 2.11
C PRO A 33 57.22 23.83 2.82
N GLY A 34 56.08 23.92 3.49
CA GLY A 34 55.40 22.79 4.11
C GLY A 34 54.17 22.41 3.30
N THR A 35 54.32 22.22 2.00
CA THR A 35 53.29 21.55 1.18
C THR A 35 53.22 20.09 1.60
N ARG A 36 52.31 19.75 2.50
CA ARG A 36 51.80 18.38 2.62
C ARG A 36 50.29 18.38 2.73
N ARG A 37 49.65 18.83 1.64
CA ARG A 37 48.36 18.27 1.22
C ARG A 37 48.64 16.88 0.64
N HIS A 38 48.99 15.93 1.51
CA HIS A 38 49.13 14.51 1.16
C HIS A 38 48.01 13.75 1.87
N GLY A 39 46.83 13.81 1.29
CA GLY A 39 45.67 13.07 1.79
C GLY A 39 44.49 13.06 0.84
N ARG A 40 44.70 13.34 -0.46
CA ARG A 40 43.61 13.49 -1.44
C ARG A 40 43.56 12.47 -2.56
N GLU A 41 44.49 11.51 -2.60
CA GLU A 41 44.42 10.41 -3.58
C GLU A 41 43.73 9.17 -3.02
N ILE A 42 43.96 8.78 -1.75
CA ILE A 42 43.23 7.67 -1.11
C ILE A 42 41.75 8.04 -0.88
N SER A 43 41.43 9.33 -0.81
CA SER A 43 40.06 9.86 -0.74
C SER A 43 39.24 9.59 -2.01
N SER A 44 39.88 9.41 -3.17
CA SER A 44 39.16 9.21 -4.43
C SER A 44 38.61 7.78 -4.52
N VAL A 45 39.45 6.78 -4.24
CA VAL A 45 39.04 5.37 -4.17
C VAL A 45 38.09 5.14 -3.00
N SER A 46 38.39 5.70 -1.82
CA SER A 46 37.50 5.61 -0.66
C SER A 46 36.15 6.29 -0.91
N GLY A 47 36.13 7.45 -1.56
CA GLY A 47 34.90 8.15 -1.94
C GLY A 47 34.09 7.39 -2.98
N PHE A 48 34.76 6.76 -3.95
CA PHE A 48 34.12 5.93 -4.96
C PHE A 48 33.52 4.65 -4.36
N LEU A 49 34.23 3.97 -3.46
CA LEU A 49 33.69 2.82 -2.72
C LEU A 49 32.51 3.21 -1.84
N LEU A 50 32.56 4.37 -1.18
CA LEU A 50 31.44 4.89 -0.41
C LEU A 50 30.23 5.20 -1.31
N ALA A 51 30.45 5.76 -2.50
CA ALA A 51 29.39 6.01 -3.47
C ALA A 51 28.77 4.71 -3.99
N ILE A 52 29.57 3.68 -4.26
CA ILE A 52 29.08 2.34 -4.63
C ILE A 52 28.27 1.75 -3.47
N ALA A 53 28.77 1.81 -2.23
CA ALA A 53 28.07 1.30 -1.07
C ALA A 53 26.74 2.04 -0.83
N ALA A 54 26.72 3.37 -1.00
CA ALA A 54 25.51 4.18 -0.90
C ALA A 54 24.50 3.87 -2.02
N ALA A 55 24.97 3.71 -3.27
CA ALA A 55 24.13 3.33 -4.40
C ALA A 55 23.55 1.91 -4.23
N ALA A 56 24.37 0.95 -3.78
CA ALA A 56 23.92 -0.40 -3.46
C ALA A 56 22.91 -0.39 -2.30
N GLY A 57 23.16 0.39 -1.25
CA GLY A 57 22.23 0.57 -0.14
C GLY A 57 20.89 1.17 -0.57
N LEU A 58 20.91 2.19 -1.43
CA LEU A 58 19.70 2.79 -2.02
C LEU A 58 18.95 1.79 -2.91
N ALA A 59 19.65 1.00 -3.72
CA ALA A 59 19.05 -0.02 -4.55
C ALA A 59 18.40 -1.13 -3.72
N LEU A 60 19.07 -1.60 -2.67
CA LEU A 60 18.53 -2.59 -1.73
C LEU A 60 17.35 -2.04 -0.93
N PHE A 61 17.41 -0.76 -0.52
CA PHE A 61 16.31 -0.10 0.19
C PHE A 61 15.08 0.05 -0.71
N TYR A 62 15.27 0.44 -1.98
CA TYR A 62 14.20 0.51 -2.97
C TYR A 62 13.59 -0.86 -3.27
N LEU A 63 14.42 -1.90 -3.37
CA LEU A 63 13.97 -3.27 -3.53
C LEU A 63 13.20 -3.77 -2.32
N SER A 64 13.62 -3.42 -1.10
CA SER A 64 12.91 -3.73 0.15
C SER A 64 11.53 -3.08 0.20
N GLN A 65 11.40 -1.82 -0.22
CA GLN A 65 10.09 -1.17 -0.38
C GLN A 65 9.20 -1.91 -1.39
N SER A 66 9.79 -2.33 -2.51
CA SER A 66 9.07 -3.10 -3.55
C SER A 66 8.67 -4.50 -3.06
N ALA A 67 9.49 -5.14 -2.23
CA ALA A 67 9.21 -6.45 -1.65
C ALA A 67 8.03 -6.42 -0.68
N HIS A 68 7.85 -5.31 0.05
CA HIS A 68 6.67 -5.11 0.90
C HIS A 68 5.38 -4.99 0.09
N VAL A 69 5.43 -4.41 -1.12
CA VAL A 69 4.29 -4.34 -2.05
C VAL A 69 3.99 -5.70 -2.67
N ALA A 70 5.02 -6.49 -3.00
CA ALA A 70 4.85 -7.84 -3.52
C ALA A 70 4.25 -8.79 -2.48
N ALA A 71 4.67 -8.71 -1.21
CA ALA A 71 4.11 -9.52 -0.12
C ALA A 71 2.61 -9.20 0.10
N THR A 72 2.23 -7.92 0.06
CA THR A 72 0.82 -7.50 0.11
C THR A 72 0.05 -7.98 -1.14
N GLY A 73 0.68 -7.93 -2.32
CA GLY A 73 0.10 -8.42 -3.57
C GLY A 73 -0.25 -9.91 -3.52
N TYR A 74 0.67 -10.75 -3.01
CA TYR A 74 0.40 -12.19 -2.83
C TYR A 74 -0.73 -12.45 -1.83
N GLN A 75 -0.79 -11.68 -0.74
CA GLN A 75 -1.89 -11.81 0.22
C GLN A 75 -3.23 -11.43 -0.43
N ILE A 76 -3.28 -10.38 -1.25
CA ILE A 76 -4.48 -9.99 -1.98
C ILE A 76 -4.91 -11.08 -2.97
N ASP A 77 -3.97 -11.61 -3.76
CA ASP A 77 -4.25 -12.67 -4.74
C ASP A 77 -4.81 -13.93 -4.05
N THR A 78 -4.20 -14.35 -2.94
CA THR A 78 -4.70 -15.51 -2.17
C THR A 78 -6.10 -15.28 -1.61
N LEU A 79 -6.41 -14.07 -1.15
CA LEU A 79 -7.74 -13.72 -0.66
C LEU A 79 -8.77 -13.66 -1.80
N GLN A 80 -8.40 -13.14 -2.96
CA GLN A 80 -9.27 -13.12 -4.15
C GLN A 80 -9.58 -14.53 -4.65
N SER A 81 -8.59 -15.43 -4.68
CA SER A 81 -8.81 -16.85 -5.01
C SER A 81 -9.81 -17.50 -4.06
N ARG A 82 -9.65 -17.30 -2.74
CA ARG A 82 -10.57 -17.83 -1.73
C ARG A 82 -12.00 -17.30 -1.88
N LEU A 83 -12.15 -16.01 -2.20
CA LEU A 83 -13.47 -15.44 -2.47
C LEU A 83 -14.12 -16.08 -3.69
N GLY A 84 -13.36 -16.33 -4.76
CA GLY A 84 -13.85 -17.04 -5.94
C GLY A 84 -14.32 -18.47 -5.63
N GLU A 85 -13.54 -19.21 -4.86
CA GLU A 85 -13.91 -20.57 -4.39
C GLU A 85 -15.21 -20.56 -3.60
N LEU A 86 -15.33 -19.67 -2.62
CA LEU A 86 -16.54 -19.57 -1.78
C LEU A 86 -17.77 -19.14 -2.57
N GLN A 87 -17.62 -18.25 -3.56
CA GLN A 87 -18.73 -17.85 -4.43
C GLN A 87 -19.20 -19.01 -5.31
N ALA A 88 -18.28 -19.79 -5.87
CA ALA A 88 -18.60 -20.98 -6.64
C ALA A 88 -19.31 -22.04 -5.78
N GLU A 89 -18.84 -22.25 -4.55
CA GLU A 89 -19.46 -23.17 -3.59
C GLU A 89 -20.88 -22.71 -3.22
N GLN A 90 -21.07 -21.42 -2.95
CA GLN A 90 -22.39 -20.85 -2.67
C GLN A 90 -23.36 -21.07 -3.85
N GLN A 91 -22.91 -20.82 -5.08
CA GLN A 91 -23.73 -21.02 -6.28
C GLN A 91 -24.10 -22.49 -6.47
N ALA A 92 -23.17 -23.41 -6.23
CA ALA A 92 -23.43 -24.84 -6.26
C ALA A 92 -24.47 -25.25 -5.20
N LEU A 93 -24.35 -24.76 -3.96
CA LEU A 93 -25.32 -25.00 -2.89
C LEU A 93 -26.70 -24.45 -3.22
N ILE A 94 -26.80 -23.23 -3.77
CA ILE A 94 -28.07 -22.64 -4.20
C ILE A 94 -28.71 -23.51 -5.28
N ALA A 95 -27.93 -23.99 -6.25
CA ALA A 95 -28.44 -24.88 -7.29
C ALA A 95 -28.95 -26.20 -6.71
N GLN A 96 -28.23 -26.80 -5.76
CA GLN A 96 -28.66 -28.02 -5.07
C GLN A 96 -29.93 -27.81 -4.24
N ILE A 97 -30.04 -26.69 -3.53
CA ILE A 97 -31.25 -26.32 -2.80
C ILE A 97 -32.41 -26.13 -3.78
N GLY A 98 -32.17 -25.45 -4.90
CA GLY A 98 -33.16 -25.27 -5.96
C GLY A 98 -33.68 -26.60 -6.52
N GLN A 99 -32.78 -27.56 -6.76
CA GLN A 99 -33.13 -28.91 -7.18
C GLN A 99 -33.94 -29.63 -6.09
N ALA A 100 -33.44 -29.67 -4.86
CA ALA A 100 -34.09 -30.35 -3.74
C ALA A 100 -35.47 -29.75 -3.38
N ARG A 101 -35.63 -28.43 -3.54
CA ARG A 101 -36.90 -27.71 -3.32
C ARG A 101 -37.80 -27.70 -4.56
N SER A 102 -37.35 -28.22 -5.70
CA SER A 102 -38.18 -28.26 -6.89
C SER A 102 -39.43 -29.11 -6.61
N ALA A 103 -40.61 -28.55 -6.91
CA ALA A 103 -41.87 -29.23 -6.70
C ALA A 103 -41.94 -30.58 -7.46
N SER A 104 -41.17 -30.70 -8.55
CA SER A 104 -40.96 -31.96 -9.29
C SER A 104 -40.26 -33.03 -8.46
N ASP A 105 -39.14 -32.69 -7.79
CA ASP A 105 -38.41 -33.66 -6.97
C ASP A 105 -39.17 -34.03 -5.70
N ILE A 106 -39.79 -33.04 -5.05
CA ILE A 106 -40.65 -33.29 -3.89
C ILE A 106 -41.82 -34.20 -4.29
N GLY A 107 -42.48 -33.92 -5.42
CA GLY A 107 -43.57 -34.75 -5.93
C GLY A 107 -43.13 -36.15 -6.33
N ALA A 108 -41.94 -36.30 -6.93
CA ALA A 108 -41.39 -37.60 -7.31
C ALA A 108 -41.03 -38.45 -6.07
N ARG A 109 -40.41 -37.85 -5.04
CA ARG A 109 -40.11 -38.51 -3.77
C ARG A 109 -41.39 -38.84 -2.99
N ALA A 110 -42.35 -37.94 -2.94
CA ALA A 110 -43.64 -38.17 -2.31
C ALA A 110 -44.39 -39.36 -2.94
N ARG A 111 -44.35 -39.49 -4.27
CA ARG A 111 -44.94 -40.63 -4.98
C ARG A 111 -44.16 -41.93 -4.76
N SER A 112 -42.84 -41.90 -4.93
CA SER A 112 -42.01 -43.12 -4.91
C SER A 112 -41.74 -43.67 -3.51
N GLN A 113 -41.56 -42.79 -2.51
CA GLN A 113 -41.18 -43.19 -1.15
C GLN A 113 -42.37 -43.24 -0.19
N LEU A 114 -43.36 -42.38 -0.39
CA LEU A 114 -44.51 -42.23 0.52
C LEU A 114 -45.83 -42.70 -0.11
N GLY A 115 -45.82 -43.16 -1.37
CA GLY A 115 -47.01 -43.62 -2.07
C GLY A 115 -48.09 -42.56 -2.26
N LEU A 116 -47.74 -41.27 -2.13
CA LEU A 116 -48.70 -40.18 -2.15
C LEU A 116 -49.16 -39.91 -3.60
N VAL A 117 -50.48 -39.82 -3.79
CA VAL A 117 -51.11 -39.48 -5.08
C VAL A 117 -51.53 -38.01 -5.04
N PRO A 118 -51.31 -37.22 -6.11
CA PRO A 118 -51.73 -35.81 -6.15
C PRO A 118 -53.24 -35.67 -5.94
N LEU A 119 -53.64 -34.76 -5.06
CA LEU A 119 -55.05 -34.45 -4.84
C LEU A 119 -55.64 -33.71 -6.05
N ASP A 120 -56.91 -34.01 -6.35
CA ASP A 120 -57.68 -33.29 -7.35
C ASP A 120 -57.87 -31.83 -6.90
N GLN A 121 -57.56 -30.88 -7.79
CA GLN A 121 -57.57 -29.45 -7.49
C GLN A 121 -58.97 -28.95 -7.11
N THR A 122 -60.01 -29.67 -7.51
CA THR A 122 -61.40 -29.37 -7.17
C THR A 122 -61.75 -29.59 -5.70
N VAL A 123 -60.93 -30.35 -4.95
CA VAL A 123 -61.16 -30.71 -3.54
C VAL A 123 -60.34 -29.84 -2.58
N VAL A 124 -59.35 -29.09 -3.08
CA VAL A 124 -58.47 -28.26 -2.27
C VAL A 124 -59.13 -26.91 -1.97
N ARG A 125 -59.68 -26.75 -0.76
CA ARG A 125 -60.19 -25.47 -0.26
C ARG A 125 -59.16 -24.78 0.63
N PHE A 126 -58.59 -23.67 0.18
CA PHE A 126 -57.69 -22.86 0.99
C PHE A 126 -58.48 -22.09 2.05
N ALA A 127 -57.98 -22.09 3.29
CA ALA A 127 -58.53 -21.25 4.35
C ALA A 127 -58.21 -19.78 4.05
N GLY A 128 -59.25 -18.97 3.85
CA GLY A 128 -59.08 -17.53 3.67
C GLY A 128 -58.53 -16.90 4.96
N THR A 129 -57.38 -16.26 4.88
CA THR A 129 -56.83 -15.47 5.98
C THR A 129 -57.69 -14.24 6.22
N SER A 130 -58.58 -14.31 7.21
CA SER A 130 -59.26 -13.14 7.76
C SER A 130 -58.25 -12.30 8.52
N ILE A 131 -57.67 -11.29 7.85
CA ILE A 131 -56.95 -10.22 8.53
C ILE A 131 -58.03 -9.23 8.98
N ALA A 132 -58.57 -9.47 10.17
CA ALA A 132 -59.42 -8.51 10.84
C ALA A 132 -58.56 -7.28 11.20
N HIS A 133 -58.69 -6.20 10.42
CA HIS A 133 -58.25 -4.87 10.83
C HIS A 133 -59.13 -4.43 12.02
N GLY A 134 -58.55 -4.45 13.22
CA GLY A 134 -59.11 -3.77 14.38
C GLY A 134 -58.93 -2.26 14.21
N ASN A 135 -60.04 -1.53 14.40
CA ASN A 135 -60.12 -0.07 14.47
C ASN A 135 -59.29 0.50 15.62
#